data_AF-E3J3V2-F1
#
_entry.id   AF-E3J3V2-F1
#
_cell.length_a   1.000
_cell.length_b   1.000
_cell.length_c   1.000
_cell.angle_alpha   90.00
_cell.angle_beta   90.00
_cell.angle_gamma   90.00
#
_symmetry.space_group_name_H-M   'P 1'
#
loop_
_entity.id
_entity.type
_entity.pdbx_description
1 polymer ?
#
loop_
_entity_poly.entity_id
_entity_poly.type
_entity_poly.pdbx_seq_one_letter_code
_entity_poly.pdbx_strand_id
1 'polypeptide(L)'
;MIRLTDRARAALRDGEMIVFDWAALGVCCGCTGHPWLRTAPRAVALRSRRLRPVAADPAGSVLAHPRAYPDLVGRDVVVDCRHRFGFRRFSSDLPQGLDLTGRHARPVSTAGSGGRV
;
A
#
# COMPACT_ATOMS: atom_id res chain seq x y z
N MET A 1 9.39 -8.98 5.04
CA MET A 1 9.78 -8.49 3.71
C MET A 1 8.53 -8.06 2.93
N ILE A 2 8.56 -6.94 2.21
CA ILE A 2 7.41 -6.47 1.44
C ILE A 2 7.35 -7.22 0.10
N ARG A 3 6.20 -7.79 -0.28
CA ARG A 3 6.00 -8.54 -1.53
C ARG A 3 4.92 -7.88 -2.36
N LEU A 4 5.20 -7.61 -3.62
CA LEU A 4 4.18 -7.17 -4.56
C LEU A 4 3.52 -8.39 -5.21
N THR A 5 2.20 -8.42 -5.29
CA THR A 5 1.48 -9.41 -6.12
C THR A 5 1.81 -9.20 -7.61
N ASP A 6 1.58 -10.20 -8.44
CA ASP A 6 1.79 -10.07 -9.90
C ASP A 6 0.95 -8.93 -10.50
N ARG A 7 -0.26 -8.72 -9.96
CA ARG A 7 -1.12 -7.59 -10.33
C ARG A 7 -0.49 -6.26 -9.95
N ALA A 8 0.06 -6.15 -8.74
CA ALA A 8 0.75 -4.94 -8.30
C ALA A 8 2.02 -4.68 -9.12
N ARG A 9 2.77 -5.73 -9.46
CA ARG A 9 3.98 -5.65 -10.31
C ARG A 9 3.63 -5.15 -11.72
N ALA A 10 2.62 -5.74 -12.35
CA ALA A 10 2.17 -5.34 -13.69
C ALA A 10 1.53 -3.93 -13.71
N ALA A 11 0.93 -3.51 -12.60
CA ALA A 11 0.29 -2.20 -12.49
C ALA A 11 1.26 -1.06 -12.15
N LEU A 12 2.42 -1.38 -11.57
CA LEU A 12 3.48 -0.42 -11.28
C LEU A 12 4.22 -0.08 -12.58
N ARG A 13 4.17 1.18 -13.01
CA ARG A 13 4.83 1.57 -14.27
C ARG A 13 6.34 1.59 -14.11
N ASP A 14 7.04 1.49 -15.24
CA ASP A 14 8.48 1.71 -15.28
C ASP A 14 8.84 3.09 -14.72
N GLY A 15 9.80 3.11 -13.80
CA GLY A 15 10.20 4.32 -13.12
C GLY A 15 9.21 4.82 -12.07
N GLU A 16 8.18 4.07 -11.70
CA GLU A 16 7.37 4.32 -10.49
C GLU A 16 7.89 3.51 -9.29
N MET A 17 7.63 4.02 -8.09
CA MET A 17 7.86 3.35 -6.83
C MET A 17 6.60 3.44 -5.97
N ILE A 18 6.40 2.42 -5.13
CA ILE A 18 5.39 2.43 -4.09
C ILE A 18 5.96 3.16 -2.87
N VAL A 19 5.18 4.09 -2.31
CA VAL A 19 5.53 4.84 -1.12
C VAL A 19 4.48 4.55 -0.04
N PHE A 20 4.94 3.97 1.07
CA PHE A 20 4.19 3.98 2.33
C PHE A 20 4.34 5.36 2.97
N ASP A 21 3.38 6.23 2.73
CA ASP A 21 3.39 7.60 3.25
C ASP A 21 2.62 7.70 4.57
N TRP A 22 2.85 8.79 5.30
CA TRP A 22 2.23 9.07 6.59
C TRP A 22 1.56 10.45 6.52
N ALA A 23 0.24 10.48 6.37
CA ALA A 23 -0.49 11.74 6.54
C ALA A 23 -0.53 12.08 8.04
N ALA A 24 0.16 13.14 8.45
CA ALA A 24 0.08 13.66 9.83
C ALA A 24 -1.30 14.26 10.14
N LEU A 25 -2.05 14.65 9.10
CA LEU A 25 -3.39 15.22 9.17
C LEU A 25 -4.27 14.39 8.23
N GLY A 26 -5.15 13.56 8.80
CA GLY A 26 -6.15 12.88 8.02
C GLY A 26 -7.11 13.91 7.41
N VAL A 27 -7.22 13.93 6.08
CA VAL A 27 -8.37 14.57 5.38
C VAL A 27 -9.69 13.90 5.79
N CYS A 28 -9.63 12.73 6.42
CA CYS A 28 -10.73 12.04 7.06
C CYS A 28 -10.24 11.45 8.40
N CYS A 29 -11.02 11.58 9.47
CA CYS A 29 -10.68 11.12 10.82
C CYS A 29 -10.34 9.63 10.91
N GLY A 30 -10.77 8.80 9.94
CA GLY A 30 -10.42 7.38 9.84
C GLY A 30 -9.04 7.07 9.22
N CYS A 31 -8.29 8.08 8.76
CA CYS A 31 -6.98 7.91 8.14
C CYS A 31 -5.84 8.51 8.99
N THR A 32 -6.17 9.14 10.12
CA THR A 32 -5.18 9.80 10.98
C THR A 32 -4.31 8.76 11.67
N GLY A 33 -2.99 8.83 11.46
CA GLY A 33 -2.04 7.95 12.14
C GLY A 33 -1.85 6.58 11.51
N HIS A 34 -2.31 6.37 10.27
CA HIS A 34 -2.05 5.12 9.53
C HIS A 34 -1.18 5.37 8.29
N PRO A 35 -0.28 4.43 7.96
CA PRO A 35 0.44 4.48 6.71
C PRO A 35 -0.53 4.24 5.56
N TRP A 36 -0.44 5.07 4.51
CA TRP A 36 -1.23 4.91 3.29
C TRP A 36 -0.31 4.74 2.09
N LEU A 37 -0.81 4.04 1.08
CA LEU A 37 -0.06 3.75 -0.13
C LEU A 37 -0.32 4.80 -1.19
N ARG A 38 0.76 5.30 -1.78
CA ARG A 38 0.74 6.06 -3.03
C ARG A 38 1.87 5.64 -3.94
N THR A 39 1.76 5.97 -5.22
CA THR A 39 2.87 5.86 -6.16
C THR A 39 3.61 7.19 -6.30
N ALA A 40 4.89 7.11 -6.67
CA ALA A 40 5.70 8.28 -6.98
C ALA A 40 6.70 7.93 -8.09
N PRO A 41 7.05 8.88 -8.97
CA PRO A 41 8.18 8.70 -9.88
C PRO A 41 9.46 8.45 -9.08
N ARG A 42 10.23 7.42 -9.47
CA ARG A 42 11.50 7.01 -8.86
C ARG A 42 12.46 8.17 -8.69
N ALA A 43 12.58 9.02 -9.71
CA ALA A 43 13.43 10.21 -9.68
C ALA A 43 13.04 11.22 -8.58
N VAL A 44 11.75 11.33 -8.27
CA VAL A 44 11.23 12.22 -7.21
C VAL A 44 11.36 11.54 -5.85
N ALA A 45 10.99 10.27 -5.77
CA ALA A 45 10.97 9.50 -4.53
C ALA A 45 12.38 9.34 -3.93
N LEU A 46 13.38 9.03 -4.76
CA LEU A 46 14.78 8.87 -4.33
C LEU A 46 15.45 10.19 -3.97
N ARG A 47 14.98 11.34 -4.48
CA ARG A 47 15.48 12.67 -4.07
C ARG A 47 14.97 13.09 -2.70
N SER A 48 13.92 12.45 -2.19
CA SER A 48 13.36 12.78 -0.88
C SER A 48 14.24 12.25 0.24
N ARG A 49 14.85 13.16 1.01
CA ARG A 49 15.59 12.80 2.24
C ARG A 49 14.70 12.27 3.36
N ARG A 50 13.37 12.40 3.22
CA ARG A 50 12.41 11.92 4.22
C ARG A 50 12.09 10.45 4.02
N LEU A 51 12.17 9.91 2.80
CA LEU A 51 11.79 8.53 2.53
C LEU A 51 12.97 7.58 2.77
N ARG A 52 12.67 6.39 3.29
CA ARG A 52 13.64 5.33 3.56
C ARG A 52 13.35 4.12 2.69
N PRO A 53 14.37 3.50 2.06
CA PRO A 53 14.16 2.23 1.35
C PRO A 53 13.78 1.13 2.33
N VAL A 54 12.91 0.24 1.89
CA VAL A 54 12.50 -0.95 2.65
C VAL A 54 12.81 -2.20 1.82
N ALA A 55 13.14 -3.30 2.50
CA ALA A 55 13.32 -4.59 1.86
C ALA A 55 12.01 -5.03 1.19
N ALA A 56 12.02 -5.07 -0.13
CA ALA A 56 10.86 -5.41 -0.95
C ALA A 56 11.25 -6.34 -2.11
N ASP A 57 10.26 -7.05 -2.65
CA ASP A 57 10.38 -7.84 -3.87
C ASP A 57 9.32 -7.40 -4.91
N PRO A 58 9.73 -6.71 -5.99
CA PRO A 58 11.12 -6.52 -6.44
C PRO A 58 11.93 -5.50 -5.61
N ALA A 59 13.24 -5.72 -5.51
CA ALA A 59 14.14 -4.87 -4.73
C ALA A 59 14.14 -3.41 -5.21
N GLY A 60 14.10 -2.47 -4.27
CA GLY A 60 14.10 -1.05 -4.59
C GLY A 60 12.82 -0.56 -5.29
N SER A 61 11.70 -1.27 -5.16
CA SER A 61 10.38 -0.82 -5.63
C SER A 61 9.59 -0.05 -4.57
N VAL A 62 9.97 -0.16 -3.30
CA VAL A 62 9.22 0.40 -2.17
C VAL A 62 10.08 1.34 -1.32
N LEU A 63 9.52 2.50 -0.99
CA LEU A 63 10.02 3.41 0.04
C LEU A 63 8.97 3.59 1.14
N ALA A 64 9.41 3.97 2.33
CA ALA A 64 8.55 4.28 3.46
C ALA A 64 8.89 5.62 4.10
N HIS A 65 7.87 6.32 4.56
CA HIS A 65 8.04 7.47 5.45
C HIS A 65 8.62 7.00 6.80
N PRO A 66 9.44 7.80 7.52
CA PRO A 66 10.14 7.34 8.72
C PRO A 66 9.20 6.94 9.85
N ARG A 67 7.99 7.51 9.87
CA ARG A 67 6.93 7.12 10.83
C ARG A 67 6.27 5.78 10.48
N ALA A 68 6.19 5.43 9.21
CA ALA A 68 5.66 4.14 8.76
C ALA A 68 6.73 3.03 8.80
N TYR A 69 8.01 3.39 8.75
CA TYR A 69 9.11 2.44 8.65
C TYR A 69 9.15 1.39 9.79
N PRO A 70 8.95 1.73 11.08
CA PRO A 70 8.93 0.76 12.16
C PRO A 70 7.83 -0.29 12.02
N ASP A 71 6.71 0.06 11.38
CA ASP A 71 5.61 -0.87 11.12
C ASP A 71 5.88 -1.83 9.96
N LEU A 72 6.88 -1.55 9.13
CA LEU A 72 7.19 -2.31 7.92
C LEU A 72 8.45 -3.16 8.09
N VAL A 73 9.40 -2.70 8.91
CA VAL A 73 10.66 -3.40 9.12
C VAL A 73 10.40 -4.76 9.80
N GLY A 74 10.96 -5.83 9.23
CA GLY A 74 10.81 -7.18 9.76
C GLY A 74 9.43 -7.83 9.55
N ARG A 75 8.43 -7.14 8.99
CA ARG A 75 7.10 -7.71 8.71
C ARG A 75 6.99 -8.21 7.28
N ASP A 76 6.30 -9.32 7.08
CA ASP A 76 5.86 -9.78 5.76
C ASP A 76 4.56 -9.08 5.38
N VAL A 77 4.64 -8.20 4.37
CA VAL A 77 3.53 -7.34 3.93
C VAL A 77 3.32 -7.59 2.45
N VAL A 78 2.10 -7.96 2.07
CA VAL A 78 1.70 -8.14 0.67
C VAL A 78 1.03 -6.87 0.17
N VAL A 79 1.52 -6.35 -0.94
CA VAL A 79 0.94 -5.21 -1.66
C VAL A 79 0.25 -5.71 -2.92
N ASP A 80 -1.06 -5.48 -3.01
CA ASP A 80 -1.90 -5.78 -4.16
C ASP A 80 -2.33 -4.49 -4.88
N CYS A 81 -2.76 -4.62 -6.14
CA CYS A 81 -3.33 -3.54 -6.91
C CYS A 81 -4.70 -3.93 -7.47
N ARG A 82 -5.66 -3.03 -7.30
CA ARG A 82 -6.99 -3.13 -7.90
C ARG A 82 -7.20 -1.99 -8.88
N HIS A 83 -7.69 -2.33 -10.07
CA HIS A 83 -8.14 -1.36 -11.05
C HIS A 83 -9.64 -1.11 -10.83
N ARG A 84 -10.03 0.15 -10.63
CA ARG A 84 -11.43 0.54 -10.49
C ARG A 84 -11.67 1.85 -11.26
N PHE A 85 -12.56 1.82 -12.24
CA PHE A 85 -12.91 2.98 -13.09
C PHE A 85 -11.70 3.70 -13.70
N GLY A 86 -10.73 2.95 -14.25
CA GLY A 86 -9.52 3.53 -14.85
C GLY A 86 -8.45 4.01 -13.85
N PHE A 87 -8.76 4.01 -12.54
CA PHE A 87 -7.79 4.30 -11.49
C PHE A 87 -7.13 3.02 -10.97
N ARG A 88 -5.82 3.10 -10.73
CA ARG A 88 -5.06 2.06 -10.03
C ARG A 88 -5.02 2.39 -8.56
N ARG A 89 -5.51 1.48 -7.72
CA ARG A 89 -5.46 1.61 -6.26
C ARG A 89 -4.62 0.49 -5.68
N PHE A 90 -3.51 0.87 -5.08
CA PHE A 90 -2.65 -0.03 -4.32
C PHE A 90 -3.19 -0.19 -2.90
N SER A 91 -3.11 -1.41 -2.37
CA SER A 91 -3.52 -1.77 -1.02
C SER A 91 -2.52 -2.74 -0.41
N SER A 92 -2.27 -2.65 0.89
CA SER A 92 -1.48 -3.64 1.64
C SER A 92 -2.36 -4.43 2.59
N ASP A 93 -1.91 -5.63 2.93
CA ASP A 93 -2.46 -6.45 4.02
C ASP A 93 -1.97 -6.03 5.42
N LEU A 94 -1.16 -4.97 5.51
CA LEU A 94 -0.71 -4.42 6.78
C LEU A 94 -1.93 -4.20 7.69
N PRO A 95 -1.93 -4.75 8.92
CA PRO A 95 -3.02 -4.52 9.84
C PRO A 95 -3.16 -3.01 10.05
N GLN A 96 -4.27 -2.45 9.59
CA GLN A 96 -4.64 -1.09 9.93
C GLN A 96 -4.80 -1.10 11.45
N GLY A 97 -3.91 -0.36 12.13
CA GLY A 97 -3.70 -0.49 13.56
C GLY A 97 -5.03 -0.52 14.32
N LEU A 98 -5.18 -1.56 15.15
CA LEU A 98 -6.13 -1.66 16.26
C LEU A 98 -7.35 -0.76 16.11
N ASP A 99 -8.39 -1.30 15.46
CA ASP A 99 -9.75 -0.87 15.74
C ASP A 99 -9.91 -0.87 17.27
N LEU A 100 -10.10 0.29 17.87
CA LEU A 100 -10.65 0.39 19.24
C LEU A 100 -12.09 -0.17 19.32
N THR A 101 -12.57 -0.82 18.26
CA THR A 101 -13.91 -1.39 18.16
C THR A 101 -13.92 -2.74 17.42
N GLY A 102 -13.02 -3.67 17.77
CA GLY A 102 -13.22 -5.12 17.63
C GLY A 102 -14.10 -5.66 16.48
N ARG A 103 -13.93 -5.20 15.24
CA ARG A 103 -14.61 -5.76 14.07
C ARG A 103 -13.60 -6.20 13.04
N HIS A 104 -13.22 -7.46 13.17
CA HIS A 104 -12.54 -8.25 12.14
C HIS A 104 -12.97 -7.83 10.74
N ALA A 105 -11.99 -7.43 9.93
CA ALA A 105 -12.14 -7.31 8.49
C ALA A 105 -12.75 -8.61 7.96
N ARG A 106 -13.96 -8.55 7.41
CA ARG A 106 -14.47 -9.67 6.60
C ARG A 106 -13.58 -9.77 5.35
N PRO A 107 -13.14 -10.97 4.96
CA PRO A 107 -12.59 -11.15 3.63
C PRO A 107 -13.65 -10.74 2.63
N VAL A 108 -13.25 -9.92 1.66
CA VAL A 108 -14.08 -9.58 0.50
C VAL A 108 -14.26 -10.85 -0.33
N SER A 109 -15.31 -11.62 -0.02
CA SER A 109 -15.79 -12.68 -0.88
C SER A 109 -16.30 -12.03 -2.17
N THR A 110 -15.61 -12.29 -3.26
CA THR A 110 -16.08 -12.00 -4.61
C THR A 110 -17.17 -13.02 -4.94
N ALA A 111 -18.42 -12.68 -4.64
CA ALA A 111 -19.57 -13.36 -5.22
C ALA A 111 -19.81 -12.76 -6.61
N GLY A 112 -19.22 -13.36 -7.63
CA GLY A 112 -19.76 -13.30 -8.97
C GLY A 112 -20.91 -14.28 -9.08
N SER A 113 -22.12 -13.80 -9.32
CA SER A 113 -23.13 -14.50 -10.12
C SER A 113 -23.52 -13.52 -11.24
N GLY A 114 -23.55 -13.87 -12.52
CA GLY A 114 -23.89 -15.16 -13.11
C GLY A 114 -25.40 -15.21 -13.36
N GLY A 115 -25.81 -15.04 -14.63
CA GLY A 115 -27.18 -15.21 -15.18
C GLY A 115 -27.79 -13.90 -15.68
N ARG A 116 -27.99 -13.61 -16.99
CA ARG A 116 -28.95 -14.21 -17.97
C ARG A 116 -30.33 -14.41 -17.33
N VAL A 117 -31.45 -13.94 -17.90
CA VAL A 117 -31.90 -13.75 -19.30
C VAL A 117 -32.74 -12.48 -19.39
#